data_AF-A0A5C8MAT9-F1
#
_entry.id   AF-A0A5C8MAT9-F1
#
_cell.length_a   1.000
_cell.length_b   1.000
_cell.length_c   1.000
_cell.angle_alpha   90.00
_cell.angle_beta   90.00
_cell.angle_gamma   90.00
#
_symmetry.space_group_name_H-M   'P 1'
#
loop_
_entity.id
_entity.type
_entity.pdbx_description
1 polymer ?
#
loop_
_entity_poly.entity_id
_entity_poly.type
_entity_poly.pdbx_seq_one_letter_code
_entity_poly.pdbx_strand_id
1 'polypeptide(L)'
;MKPITSSLEQVQESFDKVRDQLHEFNFSLGGNWEYDHGFFDRNLDEANKVWLRIPFHVITGRIDGDTEATDAIVQVGTPFVLKHVYNEGLDYAAEAETYGALIDQFQTPLDPDAEIENKWVQEAAGVLKKVEQAWVE
;
A
#
# COMPACT_ATOMS: atom_id res chain seq x y z
N MET A 1 -3.97 -7.83 -4.99
CA MET A 1 -2.75 -7.41 -4.24
C MET A 1 -1.69 -8.48 -4.37
N LYS A 2 -0.40 -8.13 -4.36
CA LYS A 2 0.71 -9.10 -4.49
C LYS A 2 1.79 -8.86 -3.42
N PRO A 3 2.02 -9.80 -2.48
CA PRO A 3 3.05 -9.63 -1.45
C PRO A 3 4.46 -9.65 -2.05
N ILE A 4 5.38 -8.92 -1.43
CA ILE A 4 6.80 -8.92 -1.74
C ILE A 4 7.54 -9.30 -0.47
N THR A 5 8.36 -10.34 -0.57
CA THR A 5 9.26 -10.74 0.51
C THR A 5 10.29 -9.65 0.77
N SER A 6 10.45 -9.27 2.03
CA SER A 6 11.39 -8.24 2.45
C SER A 6 12.11 -8.64 3.73
N SER A 7 13.35 -8.20 3.90
CA SER A 7 14.07 -8.36 5.17
C SER A 7 13.59 -7.41 6.26
N LEU A 8 12.77 -6.42 5.92
CA LEU A 8 12.16 -5.49 6.87
C LEU A 8 11.01 -6.12 7.64
N GLU A 9 10.51 -7.28 7.21
CA GLU A 9 9.44 -7.98 7.90
C GLU A 9 9.83 -8.28 9.35
N GLN A 10 8.91 -7.99 10.28
CA GLN A 10 9.09 -8.17 11.72
C GLN A 10 10.14 -7.25 12.37
N VAL A 11 10.72 -6.27 11.65
CA VAL A 11 11.57 -5.25 12.28
C VAL A 11 10.72 -4.46 13.28
N GLN A 12 11.22 -4.37 14.52
CA GLN A 12 10.60 -3.59 15.59
C GLN A 12 11.45 -2.37 15.89
N GLU A 13 10.87 -1.17 15.73
CA GLU A 13 11.59 0.08 15.89
C GLU A 13 10.63 1.23 16.25
N SER A 14 11.16 2.40 16.64
CA SER A 14 10.30 3.56 16.88
C SER A 14 9.59 3.99 15.60
N PHE A 15 8.32 4.39 15.74
CA PHE A 15 7.52 4.87 14.61
C PHE A 15 8.21 6.02 13.88
N ASP A 16 8.80 6.96 14.62
CA ASP A 16 9.50 8.11 14.03
C ASP A 16 10.65 7.68 13.13
N LYS A 17 11.46 6.71 13.56
CA LYS A 17 12.59 6.22 12.75
C LYS A 17 12.10 5.46 11.52
N VAL A 18 11.07 4.62 11.66
CA VAL A 18 10.41 3.93 10.55
C VAL A 18 9.87 4.94 9.53
N ARG A 19 9.15 5.95 10.00
CA ARG A 19 8.59 7.03 9.17
C ARG A 19 9.68 7.76 8.43
N ASP A 20 10.69 8.27 9.15
CA ASP A 20 11.74 9.12 8.56
C ASP A 20 12.50 8.39 7.46
N GLN A 21 12.89 7.13 7.72
CA GLN A 21 13.55 6.32 6.71
C GLN A 21 12.65 6.07 5.51
N LEU A 22 11.37 5.74 5.71
CA LEU A 22 10.43 5.52 4.61
C LEU A 22 10.14 6.82 3.82
N HIS A 23 10.10 7.97 4.48
CA HIS A 23 9.91 9.29 3.85
C HIS A 23 11.06 9.64 2.90
N GLU A 24 12.31 9.26 3.19
CA GLU A 24 13.44 9.42 2.27
C GLU A 24 13.22 8.67 0.94
N PHE A 25 12.43 7.59 0.96
CA PHE A 25 12.03 6.82 -0.20
C PHE A 25 10.62 7.16 -0.70
N ASN A 26 10.12 8.38 -0.44
CA ASN A 26 8.82 8.88 -0.89
C ASN A 26 7.62 8.01 -0.48
N PHE A 27 7.71 7.31 0.63
CA PHE A 27 6.52 6.79 1.28
C PHE A 27 5.87 7.91 2.10
N SER A 28 4.58 7.77 2.35
CA SER A 28 3.84 8.64 3.27
C SER A 28 2.84 7.81 4.06
N LEU A 29 2.47 8.28 5.25
CA LEU A 29 1.44 7.63 6.04
C LEU A 29 0.11 7.63 5.27
N GLY A 30 -0.39 6.43 4.95
CA GLY A 30 -1.64 6.24 4.22
C GLY A 30 -2.84 6.72 5.03
N GLY A 31 -3.88 7.24 4.35
CA GLY A 31 -5.01 7.90 5.01
C GLY A 31 -5.91 7.03 5.89
N ASN A 32 -5.71 5.71 5.92
CA ASN A 32 -6.47 4.74 6.74
C ASN A 32 -5.60 4.20 7.89
N TRP A 33 -4.82 5.06 8.55
CA TRP A 33 -4.10 4.69 9.76
C TRP A 33 -4.98 4.87 10.99
N GLU A 34 -4.73 4.08 12.02
CA GLU A 34 -5.37 4.13 13.33
C GLU A 34 -4.29 4.21 14.43
N TYR A 35 -4.69 4.41 15.68
CA TYR A 35 -3.74 4.57 16.79
C TYR A 35 -2.78 3.37 16.99
N ASP A 36 -3.17 2.17 16.54
CA ASP A 36 -2.45 0.92 16.73
C ASP A 36 -1.96 0.24 15.44
N HIS A 37 -2.27 0.78 14.26
CA HIS A 37 -1.80 0.24 12.99
C HIS A 37 -1.92 1.23 11.84
N GLY A 38 -1.27 0.92 10.73
CA GLY A 38 -1.41 1.72 9.54
C GLY A 38 -0.55 1.20 8.40
N PHE A 39 -0.43 2.03 7.39
CA PHE A 39 0.27 1.71 6.16
C PHE A 39 1.13 2.88 5.74
N PHE A 40 2.35 2.61 5.31
CA PHE A 40 3.15 3.54 4.53
C PHE A 40 2.99 3.21 3.06
N ASP A 41 2.70 4.24 2.28
CA ASP A 41 2.29 4.11 0.89
C ASP A 41 3.21 4.91 -0.02
N ARG A 42 3.72 4.26 -1.07
CA ARG A 42 4.43 4.89 -2.17
C ARG A 42 3.71 4.59 -3.47
N ASN A 43 3.34 5.65 -4.17
CA ASN A 43 2.84 5.55 -5.54
C ASN A 43 3.94 5.03 -6.49
N LEU A 44 3.59 4.11 -7.40
CA LEU A 44 4.46 3.59 -8.45
C LEU A 44 4.10 4.11 -9.85
N ASP A 45 2.91 4.70 -10.04
CA ASP A 45 2.43 5.16 -11.34
C ASP A 45 1.86 6.59 -11.32
N GLU A 46 2.02 7.32 -12.43
CA GLU A 46 1.52 8.69 -12.54
C GLU A 46 -0.01 8.80 -12.38
N ALA A 47 -0.75 7.72 -12.63
CA ALA A 47 -2.21 7.68 -12.55
C ALA A 47 -2.76 7.38 -11.15
N ASN A 48 -1.91 7.16 -10.14
CA ASN A 48 -2.32 6.81 -8.77
C ASN A 48 -3.17 5.53 -8.67
N LYS A 49 -2.92 4.59 -9.57
CA LYS A 49 -3.59 3.28 -9.59
C LYS A 49 -2.72 2.20 -8.98
N VAL A 50 -1.41 2.37 -8.82
CA VAL A 50 -0.49 1.34 -8.32
C VAL A 50 0.36 1.85 -7.17
N TRP A 51 0.37 1.10 -6.07
CA TRP A 51 0.97 1.50 -4.81
C TRP A 51 1.82 0.36 -4.26
N LEU A 52 3.03 0.69 -3.80
CA LEU A 52 3.79 -0.15 -2.89
C LEU A 52 3.39 0.24 -1.47
N ARG A 53 2.83 -0.72 -0.73
CA ARG A 53 2.30 -0.53 0.61
C ARG A 53 3.10 -1.35 1.62
N ILE A 54 3.49 -0.73 2.72
CA ILE A 54 4.19 -1.35 3.85
C ILE A 54 3.28 -1.23 5.09
N PRO A 55 2.67 -2.33 5.55
CA PRO A 55 1.89 -2.32 6.78
C PRO A 55 2.79 -2.23 8.01
N PHE A 56 2.27 -1.63 9.07
CA PHE A 56 2.87 -1.72 10.41
C PHE A 56 1.77 -1.86 11.47
N HIS A 57 2.14 -2.35 12.64
CA HIS A 57 1.29 -2.34 13.83
C HIS A 57 2.07 -1.92 15.06
N VAL A 58 1.40 -1.28 16.02
CA VAL A 58 1.99 -0.78 17.25
C VAL A 58 2.13 -1.93 18.25
N ILE A 59 3.32 -2.08 18.81
CA ILE A 59 3.65 -3.03 19.88
C ILE A 59 3.47 -2.37 21.26
N THR A 60 3.84 -1.09 21.37
CA THR A 60 3.65 -0.27 22.57
C THR A 60 3.52 1.20 22.19
N GLY A 61 2.86 1.99 23.03
CA GLY A 61 2.56 3.40 22.74
C GLY A 61 1.35 3.55 21.83
N ARG A 62 1.27 4.69 21.12
CA ARG A 62 0.22 5.00 20.14
C ARG A 62 0.71 6.01 19.12
N ILE A 63 0.24 5.89 17.90
CA ILE A 63 0.58 6.83 16.83
C ILE A 63 -0.34 8.05 16.93
N ASP A 64 0.20 9.24 16.70
CA ASP A 64 -0.57 10.48 16.61
C ASP A 64 -0.28 11.17 15.27
N GLY A 65 -0.77 10.50 14.21
CA GLY A 65 -0.57 10.91 12.83
C GLY A 65 0.88 10.82 12.36
N ASP A 66 1.17 11.62 11.34
CA ASP A 66 2.46 11.67 10.68
C ASP A 66 3.37 12.72 11.32
N THR A 67 3.61 12.61 12.64
CA THR A 67 4.35 13.61 13.44
C THR A 67 5.42 12.98 14.32
N GLU A 68 6.50 13.71 14.60
CA GLU A 68 7.66 13.25 15.42
C GLU A 68 7.35 13.13 16.92
N ALA A 69 6.07 13.20 17.31
CA ALA A 69 5.64 13.34 18.70
C ALA A 69 5.01 12.05 19.24
N THR A 70 5.62 10.89 18.95
CA THR A 70 5.13 9.59 19.45
C THR A 70 6.24 8.76 20.09
N ASP A 71 5.91 8.07 21.18
CA ASP A 71 6.74 7.04 21.81
C ASP A 71 6.42 5.63 21.29
N ALA A 72 5.67 5.52 20.19
CA ALA A 72 5.24 4.23 19.66
C ALA A 72 6.42 3.41 19.13
N ILE A 73 6.49 2.15 19.56
CA ILE A 73 7.28 1.12 18.87
C ILE A 73 6.34 0.36 17.97
N VAL A 74 6.71 0.25 16.70
CA VAL A 74 5.94 -0.47 15.70
C VAL A 74 6.72 -1.67 15.20
N GLN A 75 5.98 -2.64 14.69
CA GLN A 75 6.53 -3.76 13.96
C GLN A 75 6.08 -3.69 12.50
N VAL A 76 7.06 -3.74 11.60
CA VAL A 76 6.83 -3.75 10.15
C VAL A 76 6.25 -5.10 9.73
N GLY A 77 5.19 -5.07 8.94
CA GLY A 77 4.57 -6.25 8.34
C GLY A 77 5.05 -6.50 6.91
N THR A 78 4.44 -7.47 6.24
CA THR A 78 4.82 -7.86 4.87
C THR A 78 4.45 -6.80 3.85
N PRO A 79 5.41 -6.21 3.11
CA PRO A 79 5.12 -5.28 2.02
C PRO A 79 4.35 -5.94 0.88
N PHE A 80 3.54 -5.16 0.17
CA PHE A 80 2.81 -5.66 -1.01
C PHE A 80 2.54 -4.57 -2.04
N VAL A 81 2.34 -4.98 -3.29
CA VAL A 81 1.83 -4.12 -4.36
C VAL A 81 0.31 -4.20 -4.38
N LEU A 82 -0.32 -3.04 -4.36
CA LEU A 82 -1.76 -2.87 -4.52
C LEU A 82 -2.02 -2.12 -5.83
N LYS A 83 -2.98 -2.60 -6.61
CA LYS A 83 -3.50 -1.87 -7.76
C LYS A 83 -4.98 -1.60 -7.56
N HIS A 84 -5.39 -0.35 -7.68
CA HIS A 84 -6.77 0.06 -7.75
C HIS A 84 -7.25 -0.02 -9.20
N VAL A 85 -8.19 -0.92 -9.47
CA VAL A 85 -8.90 -0.99 -10.75
C VAL A 85 -10.19 -0.20 -10.58
N TYR A 86 -10.25 1.01 -11.13
CA TYR A 86 -11.52 1.71 -11.31
C TYR A 86 -12.30 1.00 -12.42
N ASN A 87 -13.54 0.59 -12.16
CA ASN A 87 -14.46 0.17 -13.20
C ASN A 87 -14.97 1.42 -13.95
N GLU A 88 -14.13 2.02 -14.81
CA GLU A 88 -14.46 3.20 -15.63
C GLU A 88 -15.43 2.87 -16.80
N GLY A 89 -16.28 1.84 -16.67
CA GLY A 89 -17.01 1.21 -17.76
C GLY A 89 -18.53 1.40 -17.82
N LEU A 90 -19.15 2.17 -16.92
CA LEU A 90 -20.62 2.33 -16.88
C LEU A 90 -21.15 3.77 -16.97
N ASP A 91 -20.30 4.79 -17.03
CA ASP A 91 -20.75 6.20 -16.99
C ASP A 91 -20.79 6.91 -18.36
N TYR A 92 -20.74 6.18 -19.49
CA TYR A 92 -20.94 6.77 -20.82
C TYR A 92 -22.31 6.50 -21.46
N ALA A 93 -23.26 5.89 -20.75
CA ALA A 93 -24.60 5.64 -21.28
C ALA A 93 -25.70 5.77 -20.21
N ALA A 94 -25.70 6.87 -19.45
CA ALA A 94 -26.82 7.20 -18.56
C ALA A 94 -27.96 7.97 -19.26
N GLU A 95 -28.11 7.81 -20.57
CA GLU A 95 -29.27 8.27 -21.36
C GLU A 95 -29.74 7.18 -22.33
N ALA A 96 -30.10 6.01 -21.80
CA ALA A 96 -31.09 5.16 -22.44
C ALA A 96 -31.59 4.12 -21.44
N GLU A 97 -32.79 4.40 -20.92
CA GLU A 97 -33.82 3.39 -20.72
C GLU A 97 -33.50 2.28 -19.72
N THR A 98 -34.06 2.48 -18.52
CA THR A 98 -34.91 1.52 -17.80
C THR A 98 -34.96 0.09 -18.38
N TYR A 99 -34.80 -0.90 -17.51
CA TYR A 99 -34.89 -2.36 -17.75
C TYR A 99 -33.56 -3.05 -18.08
N GLY A 100 -32.73 -3.32 -17.06
CA GLY A 100 -31.68 -4.33 -17.24
C GLY A 100 -30.60 -4.45 -16.16
N ALA A 101 -30.40 -3.48 -15.27
CA ALA A 101 -29.25 -3.47 -14.35
C ALA A 101 -29.39 -4.42 -13.14
N LEU A 102 -29.61 -5.70 -13.39
CA LEU A 102 -29.22 -6.82 -12.51
C LEU A 102 -28.08 -7.61 -13.15
N ILE A 103 -27.29 -6.99 -14.04
CA ILE A 103 -26.13 -7.63 -14.66
C ILE A 103 -24.95 -7.51 -13.70
N ASP A 104 -24.86 -8.52 -12.85
CA ASP A 104 -23.63 -9.23 -12.53
C ASP A 104 -22.51 -8.43 -11.83
N GLN A 105 -22.79 -7.99 -10.59
CA GLN A 105 -21.74 -7.58 -9.63
C GLN A 105 -20.83 -8.76 -9.19
N PHE A 106 -21.02 -9.96 -9.76
CA PHE A 106 -20.25 -11.17 -9.49
C PHE A 106 -19.51 -11.68 -10.74
N GLN A 107 -19.08 -10.79 -11.62
CA GLN A 107 -18.03 -11.13 -12.59
C GLN A 107 -16.80 -11.61 -11.80
N THR A 108 -16.61 -12.94 -11.82
CA THR A 108 -15.47 -13.61 -11.21
C THR A 108 -14.24 -13.19 -12.01
N PRO A 109 -13.18 -12.64 -11.39
CA PRO A 109 -12.01 -12.20 -12.12
C PRO A 109 -11.47 -13.36 -12.96
N LEU A 110 -11.36 -13.14 -14.27
CA LEU A 110 -11.03 -14.17 -15.26
C LEU A 110 -9.61 -14.75 -15.05
N ASP A 111 -8.81 -14.11 -14.21
CA ASP A 111 -7.52 -14.60 -13.74
C ASP A 111 -7.20 -13.90 -12.39
N PRO A 112 -7.14 -14.63 -11.27
CA PRO A 112 -6.80 -14.07 -9.96
C PRO A 112 -5.36 -13.53 -9.89
N ASP A 113 -4.51 -13.83 -10.87
CA ASP A 113 -3.14 -13.32 -11.03
C ASP A 113 -3.02 -12.25 -12.14
N ALA A 114 -4.09 -11.90 -12.88
CA ALA A 114 -4.03 -10.99 -14.03
C ALA A 114 -3.88 -9.49 -13.69
N GLU A 115 -4.00 -9.07 -12.44
CA GLU A 115 -4.27 -7.64 -12.18
C GLU A 115 -3.04 -6.74 -12.07
N ILE A 116 -1.87 -7.22 -11.64
CA ILE A 116 -0.67 -6.37 -11.41
C ILE A 116 0.44 -6.75 -12.38
N GLU A 117 0.78 -5.83 -13.30
CA GLU A 117 1.83 -6.07 -14.28
C GLU A 117 3.19 -6.32 -13.59
N ASN A 118 3.96 -7.31 -14.08
CA ASN A 118 5.27 -7.66 -13.52
C ASN A 118 6.24 -6.49 -13.38
N LYS A 119 6.12 -5.46 -14.24
CA LYS A 119 6.92 -4.24 -14.16
C LYS A 119 6.79 -3.56 -12.79
N TRP A 120 5.58 -3.53 -12.21
CA TRP A 120 5.32 -2.90 -10.92
C TRP A 120 5.87 -3.71 -9.76
N VAL A 121 5.82 -5.04 -9.87
CA VAL A 121 6.43 -5.94 -8.88
C VAL A 121 7.95 -5.76 -8.88
N GLN A 122 8.57 -5.67 -10.06
CA GLN A 122 10.01 -5.45 -10.20
C GLN A 122 10.43 -4.07 -9.68
N GLU A 123 9.67 -3.03 -10.01
CA GLU A 123 9.92 -1.68 -9.51
C GLU A 123 9.79 -1.61 -7.99
N ALA A 124 8.71 -2.17 -7.44
CA ALA A 124 8.48 -2.24 -6.01
C ALA A 124 9.59 -3.00 -5.27
N ALA A 125 10.03 -4.15 -5.80
CA ALA A 125 11.16 -4.90 -5.25
C ALA A 125 12.47 -4.09 -5.33
N GLY A 126 12.67 -3.31 -6.40
CA GLY A 126 13.81 -2.42 -6.56
C GLY A 126 13.81 -1.28 -5.53
N VAL A 127 12.65 -0.70 -5.22
CA VAL A 127 12.50 0.30 -4.15
C VAL A 127 12.76 -0.33 -2.78
N LEU A 128 12.11 -1.46 -2.46
CA LEU A 128 12.29 -2.14 -1.17
C LEU A 128 13.76 -2.50 -0.93
N LYS A 129 14.48 -2.98 -1.94
CA LYS A 129 15.90 -3.29 -1.80
C LYS A 129 16.75 -2.07 -1.40
N LYS A 130 16.42 -0.87 -1.90
CA LYS A 130 17.12 0.36 -1.52
C LYS A 130 16.80 0.77 -0.09
N VAL A 131 15.54 0.64 0.31
CA VAL A 131 15.08 0.86 1.68
C VAL A 131 15.83 -0.08 2.63
N GLU A 132 15.85 -1.38 2.32
CA GLU A 132 16.56 -2.41 3.10
C GLU A 132 18.05 -2.10 3.28
N GLN A 133 18.72 -1.63 2.22
CA GLN A 133 20.13 -1.27 2.28
C GLN A 133 20.38 -0.09 3.19
N ALA A 134 19.56 0.97 3.10
CA ALA A 134 19.71 2.16 3.94
C ALA A 134 19.30 1.92 5.40
N TRP A 135 18.41 0.97 5.68
CA TRP A 135 17.96 0.66 7.03
C TRP A 135 19.00 -0.13 7.84
N VAL A 136 19.78 -0.99 7.17
CA VAL A 136 20.74 -1.91 7.80
C VAL A 136 22.13 -1.28 8.00
N GLU A 137 22.42 -0.13 7.38
CA GLU A 137 23.65 0.66 7.57
C GLU A 137 23.63 1.54 8.84
#